data_AF-A0A1C5TCT0-F1
#
_entry.id   AF-A0A1C5TCT0-F1
#
_cell.length_a   1.000
_cell.length_b   1.000
_cell.length_c   1.000
_cell.angle_alpha   90.00
_cell.angle_beta   90.00
_cell.angle_gamma   90.00
#
_symmetry.space_group_name_H-M   'P 1'
#
loop_
_entity.id
_entity.type
_entity.pdbx_description
1 polymer ?
#
loop_
_entity_poly.entity_id
_entity_poly.type
_entity_poly.pdbx_seq_one_letter_code
_entity_poly.pdbx_strand_id
1 'polypeptide(L)'
;MHKAGSNFKCSTSPVSPIYGLAGFVMLASELWKQWTLTYAINDGHYIWWYLPFQLCSIPMYICLTLGILFLLSCYTDSSARQTTYCHISSRLQSFLMDFGLLGGIFAFFDTSGMHYGYLPLTIHSYAWHILLITLGFIGGLDHRTDHTKKGLQFSVCLYLGCCLIATVLNLTLYPLGTINMFYISPRYTMQQKVFCEIAKALGNGWGIGSYIAMSVVGAGVLHKGWNLLYHRHSLVLL
;
A
#
# COMPACT_ATOMS: atom_id res chain seq x y z
N MET A 1 -8.27 -0.87 -40.22
CA MET A 1 -8.21 0.49 -39.64
C MET A 1 -7.60 0.39 -38.25
N HIS A 2 -6.55 1.17 -38.01
CA HIS A 2 -5.58 1.04 -36.92
C HIS A 2 -6.24 1.07 -35.54
N LYS A 3 -5.98 0.03 -34.74
CA LYS A 3 -6.22 0.02 -33.29
C LYS A 3 -5.26 1.05 -32.69
N ALA A 4 -5.77 2.20 -32.25
CA ALA A 4 -5.00 3.16 -31.47
C ALA A 4 -4.61 2.49 -30.14
N GLY A 5 -3.49 1.78 -30.12
CA GLY A 5 -2.82 1.45 -28.89
C GLY A 5 -2.42 2.76 -28.25
N SER A 6 -3.07 3.12 -27.14
CA SER A 6 -2.65 4.21 -26.28
C SER A 6 -1.29 3.82 -25.69
N ASN A 7 -0.23 4.00 -26.48
CA ASN A 7 1.13 3.93 -26.00
C ASN A 7 1.27 5.06 -25.01
N PHE A 8 1.31 4.71 -23.73
CA PHE A 8 1.72 5.58 -22.65
C PHE A 8 3.10 6.17 -23.02
N LYS A 9 3.11 7.40 -23.51
CA LYS A 9 4.34 8.17 -23.68
C LYS A 9 4.71 8.68 -22.31
N CYS A 10 5.50 7.89 -21.57
CA CYS A 10 6.09 8.37 -20.35
C CYS A 10 7.00 9.55 -20.68
N SER A 11 6.66 10.75 -20.21
CA SER A 11 7.62 11.85 -20.14
C SER A 11 8.84 11.35 -19.37
N THR A 12 10.04 11.54 -19.91
CA THR A 12 11.32 11.09 -19.32
C THR A 12 11.69 11.85 -18.04
N SER A 13 10.80 12.72 -17.56
CA SER A 13 10.97 13.43 -16.29
C SER A 13 11.06 12.44 -15.12
N PRO A 14 12.02 12.63 -14.20
CA PRO A 14 12.16 11.78 -13.04
C PRO A 14 10.92 11.86 -12.15
N VAL A 15 10.73 10.79 -11.35
CA VAL A 15 9.69 10.68 -10.33
C VAL A 15 9.76 11.87 -9.38
N SER A 16 8.63 12.33 -8.85
CA SER A 16 8.66 13.39 -7.84
C SER A 16 9.46 12.94 -6.60
N PRO A 17 10.42 13.75 -6.09
CA PRO A 17 11.20 13.41 -4.89
C PRO A 17 10.33 13.31 -3.62
N ILE A 18 9.09 13.82 -3.66
CA ILE A 18 8.15 13.79 -2.54
C ILE A 18 7.91 12.38 -2.00
N TYR A 19 7.89 11.36 -2.86
CA TYR A 19 7.69 9.98 -2.45
C TYR A 19 8.88 9.47 -1.64
N GLY A 20 10.11 9.81 -2.05
CA GLY A 20 11.31 9.44 -1.29
C GLY A 20 11.34 10.07 0.09
N LEU A 21 11.00 11.37 0.17
CA LEU A 21 10.89 12.07 1.46
C LEU A 21 9.81 11.46 2.36
N ALA A 22 8.62 11.20 1.81
CA ALA A 22 7.54 10.54 2.55
C ALA A 22 7.97 9.15 3.03
N GLY A 23 8.64 8.36 2.19
CA GLY A 23 9.16 7.04 2.55
C GLY A 23 10.15 7.10 3.70
N PHE A 24 11.05 8.09 3.71
CA PHE A 24 12.00 8.28 4.81
C PHE A 24 11.31 8.70 6.11
N VAL A 25 10.35 9.63 6.05
CA VAL A 25 9.56 10.04 7.22
C VAL A 25 8.78 8.85 7.78
N MET A 26 8.13 8.07 6.91
CA MET A 26 7.42 6.86 7.31
C MET A 26 8.37 5.86 7.98
N LEU A 27 9.54 5.59 7.39
CA LEU A 27 10.53 4.68 7.98
C LEU A 27 11.01 5.15 9.35
N ALA A 28 11.40 6.42 9.48
CA ALA A 28 11.85 6.97 10.75
C ALA A 28 10.75 6.88 11.82
N SER A 29 9.51 7.20 11.46
CA SER A 29 8.37 7.11 12.36
C SER A 29 7.99 5.67 12.72
N GLU A 30 8.17 4.72 11.80
CA GLU A 30 7.96 3.30 12.04
C GLU A 30 9.04 2.74 12.99
N LEU A 31 10.30 3.12 12.80
CA LEU A 31 11.40 2.75 13.72
C LEU A 31 11.15 3.29 15.12
N TRP A 32 10.70 4.55 15.23
CA TRP A 32 10.28 5.13 16.51
C TRP A 32 9.14 4.32 17.14
N LYS A 33 8.09 4.00 16.36
CA LYS A 33 6.96 3.18 16.82
C LYS A 33 7.41 1.83 17.36
N GLN A 34 8.27 1.11 16.62
CA GLN A 34 8.81 -0.19 17.03
C GLN A 34 9.65 -0.09 18.30
N TRP A 35 10.49 0.95 18.40
CA TRP A 35 11.31 1.19 19.58
C TRP A 35 10.43 1.48 20.81
N THR A 36 9.43 2.35 20.69
CA THR A 36 8.51 2.68 21.78
C THR A 36 7.71 1.46 22.23
N LEU A 37 7.15 0.69 21.30
CA LEU A 37 6.40 -0.52 21.62
C LEU A 37 7.26 -1.56 22.34
N THR A 38 8.50 -1.75 21.89
CA THR A 38 9.39 -2.79 22.43
C THR A 38 9.98 -2.35 23.78
N TYR A 39 10.61 -1.18 23.83
CA TYR A 39 11.45 -0.79 24.96
C TYR A 39 10.77 0.17 25.93
N ALA A 40 9.86 1.03 25.47
CA ALA A 40 9.22 2.01 26.35
C ALA A 40 7.94 1.46 27.02
N ILE A 41 7.25 0.51 26.38
CA ILE A 41 5.94 0.01 26.83
C ILE A 41 5.98 -1.46 27.22
N ASN A 42 6.77 -2.31 26.54
CA ASN A 42 6.73 -3.77 26.72
C ASN A 42 8.03 -4.35 27.30
N ASP A 43 8.74 -3.58 28.13
CA ASP A 43 9.90 -4.01 28.92
C ASP A 43 11.01 -4.73 28.12
N GLY A 44 11.23 -4.32 26.87
CA GLY A 44 12.22 -4.90 25.96
C GLY A 44 11.76 -6.13 25.19
N HIS A 45 10.52 -6.60 25.37
CA HIS A 45 9.95 -7.72 24.63
C HIS A 45 9.32 -7.25 23.32
N TYR A 46 9.71 -7.86 22.20
CA TYR A 46 9.16 -7.53 20.89
C TYR A 46 7.74 -8.09 20.71
N ILE A 47 6.80 -7.26 20.23
CA ILE A 47 5.43 -7.67 19.96
C ILE A 47 5.26 -7.94 18.46
N TRP A 48 5.26 -9.21 18.08
CA TRP A 48 5.17 -9.67 16.68
C TRP A 48 3.92 -9.22 15.93
N TRP A 49 2.84 -8.87 16.64
CA TRP A 49 1.63 -8.32 16.05
C TRP A 49 1.89 -7.01 15.30
N TYR A 50 2.86 -6.22 15.77
CA TYR A 50 3.20 -4.93 15.19
C TYR A 50 4.35 -4.99 14.18
N LEU A 51 4.77 -6.19 13.75
CA LEU A 51 5.71 -6.34 12.65
C LEU A 51 5.26 -5.46 11.46
N PRO A 52 6.14 -4.64 10.86
CA PRO A 52 5.78 -3.61 9.87
C PRO A 52 5.42 -4.18 8.49
N PHE A 53 4.63 -5.23 8.44
CA PHE A 53 4.20 -5.91 7.22
C PHE A 53 2.68 -6.02 7.15
N GLN A 54 2.00 -4.92 7.47
CA GLN A 54 0.56 -4.74 7.23
C GLN A 54 0.31 -4.05 5.89
N LEU A 55 -0.92 -4.10 5.37
CA LEU A 55 -1.25 -3.44 4.10
C LEU A 55 -0.94 -1.94 4.14
N CYS A 56 -1.21 -1.29 5.28
CA CYS A 56 -0.89 0.11 5.52
C CYS A 56 0.63 0.37 5.64
N SER A 57 1.45 -0.64 5.90
CA SER A 57 2.92 -0.52 5.95
C SER A 57 3.54 -0.59 4.55
N ILE A 58 2.91 -1.27 3.58
CA ILE A 58 3.45 -1.45 2.22
C ILE A 58 3.80 -0.13 1.52
N PRO A 59 2.96 0.93 1.58
CA PRO A 59 3.29 2.24 1.02
C PRO A 59 4.63 2.82 1.47
N MET A 60 5.11 2.55 2.70
CA MET A 60 6.43 2.98 3.16
C MET A 60 7.54 2.41 2.26
N TYR A 61 7.53 1.09 2.04
CA TYR A 61 8.52 0.41 1.21
C TYR A 61 8.44 0.86 -0.25
N ILE A 62 7.24 1.09 -0.75
CA ILE A 62 7.02 1.63 -2.10
C ILE A 62 7.59 3.04 -2.23
N CYS A 63 7.31 3.93 -1.28
CA CYS A 63 7.81 5.30 -1.26
C CYS A 63 9.35 5.34 -1.17
N LEU A 64 9.97 4.50 -0.34
CA LEU A 64 11.43 4.33 -0.30
C LEU A 64 11.99 3.86 -1.64
N THR A 65 11.34 2.88 -2.27
CA THR A 65 11.73 2.37 -3.60
C THR A 65 11.62 3.46 -4.66
N LEU A 66 10.54 4.26 -4.64
CA LEU A 66 10.37 5.41 -5.52
C LEU A 66 11.47 6.46 -5.32
N GLY A 67 11.89 6.70 -4.08
CA GLY A 67 13.03 7.57 -3.76
C GLY A 67 14.35 7.04 -4.33
N ILE A 68 14.60 5.74 -4.22
CA ILE A 68 15.80 5.10 -4.81
C ILE A 68 15.75 5.21 -6.34
N LEU A 69 14.60 4.93 -6.97
CA LEU A 69 14.42 5.04 -8.41
C LEU A 69 14.61 6.49 -8.90
N PHE A 70 14.16 7.47 -8.12
CA PHE A 70 14.45 8.89 -8.38
C PHE A 70 15.95 9.16 -8.40
N LEU A 71 16.69 8.73 -7.37
CA LEU A 71 18.14 8.92 -7.34
C LEU A 71 18.83 8.21 -8.51
N LEU A 72 18.52 6.94 -8.75
CA LEU A 72 19.09 6.18 -9.87
C LEU A 72 18.79 6.82 -11.24
N SER A 73 17.61 7.44 -11.37
CA SER A 73 17.22 8.19 -12.56
C SER A 73 18.06 9.45 -12.73
N CYS A 74 18.35 10.20 -11.67
CA CYS A 74 19.22 11.39 -11.72
C CYS A 74 20.68 11.07 -12.07
N TYR A 75 21.17 9.89 -11.70
CA TYR A 75 22.57 9.47 -11.93
C TYR A 75 22.77 8.62 -13.19
N THR A 76 21.75 8.42 -14.02
CA THR A 76 21.87 7.57 -15.21
C THR A 76 21.83 8.35 -16.51
N ASP A 77 22.85 8.18 -17.34
CA ASP A 77 22.89 8.74 -18.71
C ASP A 77 22.19 7.84 -19.75
N SER A 78 21.76 6.64 -19.35
CA SER A 78 21.14 5.69 -20.27
C SER A 78 19.64 5.95 -20.41
N SER A 79 19.23 6.45 -21.57
CA SER A 79 17.82 6.68 -21.92
C SER A 79 16.94 5.42 -21.77
N ALA A 80 17.50 4.24 -22.06
CA ALA A 80 16.81 2.96 -21.86
C ALA A 80 16.53 2.66 -20.37
N ARG A 81 17.52 2.91 -19.48
CA ARG A 81 17.35 2.74 -18.03
C ARG A 81 16.39 3.77 -17.45
N GLN A 82 16.50 5.02 -17.89
CA GLN A 82 15.59 6.11 -17.51
C GLN A 82 14.13 5.71 -17.78
N THR A 83 13.84 5.26 -19.00
CA THR A 83 12.50 4.80 -19.39
C THR A 83 12.01 3.65 -18.51
N THR A 84 12.90 2.70 -18.19
CA THR A 84 12.59 1.56 -17.33
C THR A 84 12.21 2.00 -15.91
N TYR A 85 13.00 2.89 -15.30
CA TYR A 85 12.72 3.42 -13.96
C TYR A 85 11.41 4.21 -13.92
N CYS A 86 11.13 5.02 -14.94
CA CYS A 86 9.87 5.75 -15.05
C CYS A 86 8.67 4.78 -15.13
N HIS A 87 8.76 3.70 -15.92
CA HIS A 87 7.70 2.70 -15.99
C HIS A 87 7.48 1.98 -14.66
N ILE A 88 8.54 1.54 -13.99
CA ILE A 88 8.42 0.89 -12.68
C ILE A 88 7.78 1.84 -11.67
N SER A 89 8.21 3.10 -11.67
CA SER A 89 7.71 4.10 -10.73
C SER A 89 6.24 4.45 -10.95
N SER A 90 5.83 4.58 -12.21
CA SER A 90 4.44 4.78 -12.61
C SER A 90 3.52 3.66 -12.09
N ARG A 91 4.01 2.42 -12.12
CA ARG A 91 3.30 1.23 -11.60
C ARG A 91 3.25 1.17 -10.08
N LEU A 92 4.35 1.53 -9.42
CA LEU A 92 4.41 1.67 -7.98
C LEU A 92 3.46 2.77 -7.46
N GLN A 93 3.38 3.90 -8.17
CA GLN A 93 2.40 4.96 -7.88
C GLN A 93 0.96 4.48 -8.06
N SER A 94 0.71 3.61 -9.04
CA SER A 94 -0.62 3.00 -9.23
C SER A 94 -1.03 2.20 -8.00
N PHE A 95 -0.09 1.48 -7.36
CA PHE A 95 -0.38 0.78 -6.11
C PHE A 95 -0.74 1.75 -4.98
N LEU A 96 -0.06 2.88 -4.85
CA LEU A 96 -0.38 3.91 -3.84
C LEU A 96 -1.78 4.49 -4.07
N MET A 97 -2.10 4.81 -5.32
CA MET A 97 -3.42 5.31 -5.76
C MET A 97 -4.54 4.30 -5.48
N ASP A 98 -4.26 3.00 -5.61
CA ASP A 98 -5.24 1.93 -5.48
C ASP A 98 -5.26 1.36 -4.04
N PHE A 99 -4.32 0.48 -3.72
CA PHE A 99 -4.27 -0.26 -2.45
C PHE A 99 -3.80 0.60 -1.27
N GLY A 100 -2.88 1.54 -1.50
CA GLY A 100 -2.43 2.48 -0.47
C GLY A 100 -3.57 3.37 0.00
N LEU A 101 -4.31 3.95 -0.94
CA LEU A 101 -5.50 4.75 -0.69
C LEU A 101 -6.61 3.92 -0.03
N LEU A 102 -6.88 2.72 -0.55
CA LEU A 102 -7.86 1.78 0.02
C LEU A 102 -7.55 1.49 1.50
N GLY A 103 -6.32 1.09 1.80
CA GLY A 103 -5.89 0.80 3.18
C GLY A 103 -5.97 2.03 4.09
N GLY A 104 -5.60 3.21 3.57
CA GLY A 104 -5.74 4.47 4.29
C GLY A 104 -7.18 4.80 4.66
N ILE A 105 -8.12 4.70 3.72
CA ILE A 105 -9.55 5.02 3.92
C ILE A 105 -10.21 4.00 4.86
N PHE A 106 -10.03 2.70 4.60
CA PHE A 106 -10.77 1.67 5.33
C PHE A 106 -10.34 1.51 6.79
N ALA A 107 -9.13 1.95 7.14
CA ALA A 107 -8.72 2.05 8.55
C ALA A 107 -9.64 2.96 9.38
N PHE A 108 -10.25 3.99 8.77
CA PHE A 108 -11.18 4.88 9.47
C PHE A 108 -12.58 4.29 9.64
N PHE A 109 -12.95 3.24 8.90
CA PHE A 109 -14.20 2.51 9.12
C PHE A 109 -14.10 1.56 10.32
N ASP A 110 -12.87 1.17 10.68
CA ASP A 110 -12.59 0.41 11.88
C ASP A 110 -11.31 0.88 12.57
N THR A 111 -11.46 1.91 13.40
CA THR A 111 -10.35 2.52 14.15
C THR A 111 -9.88 1.68 15.33
N SER A 112 -10.43 0.49 15.57
CA SER A 112 -10.04 -0.36 16.72
C SER A 112 -8.54 -0.68 16.70
N GLY A 113 -7.97 -0.95 15.52
CA GLY A 113 -6.53 -1.17 15.33
C GLY A 113 -5.66 0.10 15.38
N MET A 114 -6.25 1.28 15.56
CA MET A 114 -5.53 2.57 15.58
C MET A 114 -5.35 3.13 16.99
N HIS A 115 -6.05 2.60 17.99
CA HIS A 115 -6.00 3.09 19.37
C HIS A 115 -4.98 2.30 20.19
N TYR A 116 -4.03 3.02 20.77
CA TYR A 116 -3.03 2.50 21.68
C TYR A 116 -3.27 3.07 23.08
N GLY A 117 -2.86 2.33 24.11
CA GLY A 117 -2.85 2.84 25.49
C GLY A 117 -1.92 4.05 25.69
N TYR A 118 -0.99 4.28 24.76
CA TYR A 118 -0.09 5.43 24.75
C TYR A 118 -0.49 6.42 23.65
N LEU A 119 -0.91 7.63 24.07
CA LEU A 119 -1.49 8.64 23.18
C LEU A 119 -0.61 8.98 21.95
N PRO A 120 0.73 9.16 22.06
CA PRO A 120 1.56 9.44 20.88
C PRO A 120 1.51 8.35 19.81
N LEU A 121 1.37 7.07 20.19
CA LEU A 121 1.21 5.98 19.22
C LEU A 121 -0.14 6.05 18.50
N THR A 122 -1.20 6.44 19.22
CA THR A 122 -2.51 6.71 18.60
C THR A 122 -2.39 7.85 17.59
N ILE A 123 -1.84 9.01 17.97
CA ILE A 123 -1.65 10.15 17.06
C ILE A 123 -0.83 9.73 15.83
N HIS A 124 0.27 8.99 16.04
CA HIS A 124 1.08 8.45 14.97
C HIS A 124 0.28 7.56 14.02
N SER A 125 -0.56 6.65 14.54
CA SER A 125 -1.40 5.77 13.71
C SER A 125 -2.39 6.56 12.86
N TYR A 126 -3.04 7.58 13.40
CA TYR A 126 -3.91 8.46 12.63
C TYR A 126 -3.14 9.24 11.54
N ALA A 127 -2.00 9.84 11.91
CA ALA A 127 -1.16 10.58 10.97
C ALA A 127 -0.65 9.68 9.83
N TRP A 128 -0.28 8.44 10.14
CA TRP A 128 0.13 7.45 9.15
C TRP A 128 -0.94 7.24 8.07
N HIS A 129 -2.19 6.98 8.47
CA HIS A 129 -3.28 6.73 7.52
C HIS A 129 -3.70 7.98 6.74
N ILE A 130 -3.66 9.17 7.35
CA ILE A 130 -3.85 10.44 6.64
C ILE A 130 -2.78 10.63 5.56
N LEU A 131 -1.52 10.30 5.87
CA LEU A 131 -0.43 10.35 4.90
C LEU A 131 -0.66 9.34 3.76
N LEU A 132 -1.11 8.12 4.05
CA LEU A 132 -1.47 7.14 3.01
C LEU A 132 -2.54 7.66 2.05
N ILE A 133 -3.60 8.25 2.61
CA ILE A 133 -4.66 8.87 1.82
C ILE A 133 -4.07 9.97 0.94
N THR A 134 -3.28 10.87 1.53
CA THR A 134 -2.63 11.98 0.81
C THR A 134 -1.75 11.48 -0.33
N LEU A 135 -0.93 10.46 -0.11
CA LEU A 135 -0.09 9.85 -1.14
C LEU A 135 -0.92 9.19 -2.24
N GLY A 136 -2.03 8.54 -1.88
CA GLY A 136 -2.97 7.96 -2.83
C GLY A 136 -3.61 9.01 -3.75
N PHE A 137 -4.03 10.15 -3.19
CA PHE A 137 -4.54 11.29 -3.96
C PHE A 137 -3.45 11.91 -4.85
N ILE A 138 -2.24 12.11 -4.33
CA ILE A 138 -1.11 12.63 -5.13
C ILE A 138 -0.84 11.68 -6.30
N GLY A 139 -0.81 10.36 -6.06
CA GLY A 139 -0.67 9.36 -7.12
C GLY A 139 -1.82 9.39 -8.13
N GLY A 140 -3.07 9.52 -7.68
CA GLY A 140 -4.23 9.58 -8.55
C GLY A 140 -4.31 10.83 -9.43
N LEU A 141 -3.80 11.96 -8.93
CA LEU A 141 -3.76 13.22 -9.67
C LEU A 141 -2.51 13.37 -10.54
N ASP A 142 -1.48 12.56 -10.34
CA ASP A 142 -0.26 12.59 -11.15
C ASP A 142 -0.49 11.95 -12.53
N HIS A 143 -0.25 12.74 -13.58
CA HIS A 143 -0.36 12.30 -14.97
C HIS A 143 0.65 11.21 -15.36
N ARG A 144 1.69 11.00 -14.55
CA ARG A 144 2.69 9.95 -14.74
C ARG A 144 2.26 8.61 -14.17
N THR A 145 1.25 8.56 -13.31
CA THR A 145 0.73 7.31 -12.76
C THR A 145 0.08 6.47 -13.88
N ASP A 146 0.26 5.15 -13.86
CA ASP A 146 -0.31 4.27 -14.87
C ASP A 146 -1.80 4.01 -14.59
N HIS A 147 -2.67 4.83 -15.16
CA HIS A 147 -4.13 4.68 -15.10
C HIS A 147 -4.68 3.58 -16.03
N THR A 148 -3.82 2.83 -16.71
CA THR A 148 -4.24 1.73 -17.59
C THR A 148 -4.48 0.45 -16.80
N LYS A 149 -5.17 -0.50 -17.43
CA LYS A 149 -5.36 -1.86 -16.87
C LYS A 149 -4.05 -2.56 -16.48
N LYS A 150 -2.92 -2.21 -17.11
CA LYS A 150 -1.61 -2.77 -16.76
C LYS A 150 -1.09 -2.22 -15.42
N GLY A 151 -1.42 -0.98 -15.08
CA GLY A 151 -1.22 -0.39 -13.76
C GLY A 151 -1.97 -1.18 -12.70
N LEU A 152 -3.28 -1.35 -12.86
CA LEU A 152 -4.10 -2.15 -11.95
C LEU A 152 -3.60 -3.60 -11.81
N GLN A 153 -3.28 -4.26 -12.93
CA GLN A 153 -2.79 -5.64 -12.90
C GLN A 153 -1.49 -5.76 -12.10
N PHE A 154 -0.56 -4.80 -12.28
CA PHE A 154 0.64 -4.75 -11.46
C PHE A 154 0.31 -4.57 -9.98
N SER A 155 -0.56 -3.61 -9.64
CA SER A 155 -0.98 -3.35 -8.27
C SER A 155 -1.57 -4.62 -7.61
N VAL A 156 -2.43 -5.34 -8.33
CA VAL A 156 -3.05 -6.59 -7.85
C VAL A 156 -2.01 -7.69 -7.67
N CYS A 157 -1.10 -7.89 -8.63
CA CYS A 157 -0.03 -8.88 -8.50
C CYS A 157 0.87 -8.58 -7.29
N LEU A 158 1.23 -7.31 -7.08
CA LEU A 158 2.01 -6.88 -5.92
C LEU A 158 1.27 -7.16 -4.60
N TYR A 159 -0.01 -6.78 -4.52
CA TYR A 159 -0.85 -7.05 -3.35
C TYR A 159 -0.96 -8.55 -3.04
N LEU A 160 -1.22 -9.39 -4.04
CA LEU A 160 -1.30 -10.85 -3.86
C LEU A 160 0.04 -11.45 -3.46
N GLY A 161 1.15 -10.94 -4.00
CA GLY A 161 2.50 -11.28 -3.55
C GLY A 161 2.72 -10.94 -2.06
N CYS A 162 2.29 -9.74 -1.63
CA CYS A 162 2.32 -9.37 -0.21
C CYS A 162 1.43 -10.28 0.65
N CYS A 163 0.23 -10.66 0.18
CA CYS A 163 -0.65 -11.59 0.90
C CYS A 163 0.00 -12.97 1.06
N LEU A 164 0.70 -13.46 0.04
CA LEU A 164 1.45 -14.71 0.12
C LEU A 164 2.56 -14.61 1.17
N ILE A 165 3.35 -13.53 1.14
CA ILE A 165 4.41 -13.31 2.13
C ILE A 165 3.82 -13.20 3.55
N ALA A 166 2.73 -12.44 3.73
CA ALA A 166 2.03 -12.31 5.00
C ALA A 166 1.53 -13.67 5.52
N THR A 167 1.01 -14.51 4.64
CA THR A 167 0.60 -15.88 4.98
C THR A 167 1.79 -16.73 5.44
N VAL A 168 2.92 -16.66 4.72
CA VAL A 168 4.16 -17.35 5.12
C VAL A 168 4.62 -16.86 6.49
N LEU A 169 4.71 -15.55 6.72
CA LEU A 169 5.10 -14.97 8.02
C LEU A 169 4.17 -15.45 9.14
N ASN A 170 2.85 -15.44 8.91
CA ASN A 170 1.86 -15.89 9.88
C ASN A 170 2.00 -17.39 10.23
N LEU A 171 2.46 -18.21 9.29
CA LEU A 171 2.65 -19.65 9.49
C LEU A 171 4.02 -20.02 10.05
N THR A 172 5.04 -19.18 9.87
CA THR A 172 6.41 -19.47 10.33
C THR A 172 6.74 -18.81 11.66
N LEU A 173 6.24 -17.60 11.91
CA LEU A 173 6.60 -16.81 13.09
C LEU A 173 5.61 -16.94 14.25
N TYR A 174 4.53 -17.72 14.10
CA TYR A 174 3.58 -17.97 15.18
C TYR A 174 4.19 -18.51 16.49
N PRO A 175 5.31 -19.28 16.50
CA PRO A 175 5.91 -19.73 17.76
C PRO A 175 6.52 -18.58 18.57
N LEU A 176 6.81 -17.44 17.92
CA LEU A 176 7.46 -16.30 18.55
C LEU A 176 6.46 -15.35 19.24
N GLY A 177 5.17 -15.50 18.96
CA GLY A 177 4.10 -14.71 19.55
C GLY A 177 2.89 -14.56 18.64
N THR A 178 1.97 -13.69 19.05
CA THR A 178 0.79 -13.38 18.24
C THR A 178 1.19 -12.61 16.99
N ILE A 179 0.92 -13.18 15.81
CA ILE A 179 1.25 -12.57 14.52
C ILE A 179 0.06 -12.70 13.55
N ASN A 180 -0.39 -11.56 13.03
CA ASN A 180 -1.52 -11.51 12.11
C ASN A 180 -1.29 -10.47 11.01
N MET A 181 -0.30 -10.74 10.16
CA MET A 181 0.01 -9.90 9.01
C MET A 181 -1.15 -9.89 8.04
N PHE A 182 -1.54 -8.69 7.60
CA PHE A 182 -2.66 -8.40 6.70
C PHE A 182 -4.03 -8.82 7.25
N TYR A 183 -4.11 -9.21 8.53
CA TYR A 183 -5.29 -9.82 9.14
C TYR A 183 -5.76 -11.12 8.46
N ILE A 184 -4.86 -11.81 7.75
CA ILE A 184 -5.17 -13.04 6.99
C ILE A 184 -4.54 -14.30 7.59
N SER A 185 -4.16 -14.28 8.87
CA SER A 185 -3.58 -15.47 9.50
C SER A 185 -4.59 -16.61 9.56
N PRO A 186 -4.26 -17.83 9.06
CA PRO A 186 -5.14 -18.99 9.19
C PRO A 186 -5.38 -19.42 10.64
N ARG A 187 -4.49 -18.99 11.56
CA ARG A 187 -4.50 -19.36 12.99
C ARG A 187 -5.45 -18.51 13.83
N TYR A 188 -5.80 -17.31 13.35
CA TYR A 188 -6.70 -16.40 14.05
C TYR A 188 -7.98 -16.24 13.24
N THR A 189 -9.13 -16.22 13.91
CA THR A 189 -10.41 -15.96 13.25
C THR A 189 -10.43 -14.54 12.69
N MET A 190 -10.93 -14.39 11.46
CA MET A 190 -11.04 -13.10 10.79
C MET A 190 -11.77 -12.08 11.66
N GLN A 191 -11.12 -10.96 11.95
CA GLN A 191 -11.67 -9.90 12.81
C GLN A 191 -12.18 -8.71 12.03
N GLN A 192 -11.78 -8.56 10.76
CA GLN A 192 -12.21 -7.44 9.93
C GLN A 192 -13.74 -7.44 9.81
N LYS A 193 -14.35 -6.29 10.07
CA LYS A 193 -15.81 -6.10 10.01
C LYS A 193 -16.36 -6.61 8.69
N VAL A 194 -17.59 -7.14 8.71
CA VAL A 194 -18.24 -7.88 7.60
C VAL A 194 -17.65 -9.26 7.34
N PHE A 195 -16.32 -9.37 7.20
CA PHE A 195 -15.65 -10.64 6.87
C PHE A 195 -15.64 -11.64 8.05
N CYS A 196 -15.70 -11.13 9.28
CA CYS A 196 -15.85 -11.96 10.48
C CYS A 196 -17.15 -12.78 10.47
N GLU A 197 -18.25 -12.24 9.93
CA GLU A 197 -19.53 -12.96 9.83
C GLU A 197 -19.47 -14.05 8.75
N ILE A 198 -18.78 -13.79 7.64
CA ILE A 198 -18.49 -14.82 6.63
C ILE A 198 -17.64 -15.94 7.22
N ALA A 199 -16.62 -15.58 8.01
CA ALA A 199 -15.78 -16.56 8.69
C ALA A 199 -16.56 -17.42 9.71
N LYS A 200 -17.50 -16.82 10.44
CA LYS A 200 -18.38 -17.55 11.37
C LYS A 200 -19.33 -18.49 10.64
N ALA A 201 -19.87 -18.08 9.50
CA ALA A 201 -20.87 -18.86 8.75
C ALA A 201 -20.26 -19.98 7.89
N LEU A 202 -19.13 -19.72 7.22
CA LEU A 202 -18.55 -20.61 6.21
C LEU A 202 -17.16 -21.14 6.60
N GLY A 203 -16.54 -20.60 7.64
CA GLY A 203 -15.19 -20.95 8.10
C GLY A 203 -14.15 -19.89 7.76
N ASN A 204 -13.05 -19.88 8.52
CA ASN A 204 -12.05 -18.80 8.48
C ASN A 204 -11.42 -18.60 7.09
N GLY A 205 -11.16 -19.69 6.35
CA GLY A 205 -10.63 -19.62 4.99
C GLY A 205 -11.51 -18.83 4.03
N TRP A 206 -12.84 -18.96 4.14
CA TRP A 206 -13.79 -18.17 3.34
C TRP A 206 -13.80 -16.69 3.74
N GLY A 207 -13.67 -16.38 5.03
CA GLY A 207 -13.52 -15.01 5.50
C GLY A 207 -12.26 -14.34 4.94
N ILE A 208 -11.13 -15.02 5.01
CA ILE A 208 -9.84 -14.55 4.47
C ILE A 208 -9.91 -14.38 2.95
N GLY A 209 -10.41 -15.40 2.23
CA GLY A 209 -10.54 -15.36 0.78
C GLY A 209 -11.45 -14.23 0.32
N SER A 210 -12.58 -14.01 1.01
CA SER A 210 -13.51 -12.92 0.74
C SER A 210 -12.86 -11.55 0.96
N TYR A 211 -12.07 -11.39 2.02
CA TYR A 211 -11.35 -10.14 2.28
C TYR A 211 -10.32 -9.80 1.20
N ILE A 212 -9.52 -10.77 0.78
CA ILE A 212 -8.55 -10.60 -0.30
C ILE A 212 -9.28 -10.25 -1.61
N ALA A 213 -10.35 -10.99 -1.95
CA ALA A 213 -11.14 -10.73 -3.14
C ALA A 213 -11.76 -9.32 -3.12
N MET A 214 -12.36 -8.92 -2.00
CA MET A 214 -12.99 -7.60 -1.87
C MET A 214 -11.98 -6.46 -1.86
N SER A 215 -10.76 -6.69 -1.34
CA SER A 215 -9.68 -5.71 -1.44
C SER A 215 -9.27 -5.48 -2.90
N VAL A 216 -9.19 -6.55 -3.72
CA VAL A 216 -8.95 -6.43 -5.17
C VAL A 216 -10.09 -5.70 -5.88
N VAL A 217 -11.35 -6.01 -5.53
CA VAL A 217 -12.52 -5.30 -6.07
C VAL A 217 -12.49 -3.82 -5.70
N GLY A 218 -12.23 -3.49 -4.43
CA GLY A 218 -12.15 -2.11 -3.95
C GLY A 218 -11.06 -1.30 -4.65
N ALA A 219 -9.85 -1.88 -4.79
CA ALA A 219 -8.77 -1.28 -5.57
C ALA A 219 -9.18 -1.06 -7.03
N GLY A 220 -9.86 -2.02 -7.66
CA GLY A 220 -10.38 -1.87 -9.03
C GLY A 220 -11.42 -0.77 -9.19
N VAL A 221 -12.28 -0.55 -8.18
CA VAL A 221 -13.25 0.56 -8.17
C VAL A 221 -12.53 1.90 -8.08
N LEU A 222 -11.56 2.04 -7.18
CA LEU A 222 -10.73 3.25 -7.05
C LEU A 222 -9.99 3.54 -8.37
N HIS A 223 -9.32 2.54 -8.93
CA HIS A 223 -8.60 2.65 -10.20
C HIS A 223 -9.50 3.14 -11.34
N LYS A 224 -10.72 2.57 -11.45
CA LYS A 224 -11.70 3.00 -12.45
C LYS A 224 -12.15 4.44 -12.22
N GLY A 225 -12.36 4.83 -10.97
CA GLY A 225 -12.68 6.21 -10.58
C GLY A 225 -11.60 7.19 -11.06
N TRP A 226 -10.34 6.89 -10.78
CA TRP A 226 -9.20 7.68 -11.23
C TRP A 226 -9.08 7.75 -12.75
N ASN A 227 -9.20 6.61 -13.45
CA ASN A 227 -9.14 6.58 -14.90
C ASN A 227 -10.24 7.44 -15.55
N LEU A 228 -11.46 7.46 -14.98
CA LEU A 228 -12.54 8.33 -15.45
C LEU A 228 -12.23 9.81 -15.23
N LEU A 229 -11.67 10.18 -14.08
CA LEU A 229 -11.25 11.55 -13.78
C LEU A 229 -10.10 12.00 -14.69
N TYR A 230 -9.12 11.14 -14.91
CA TYR A 230 -7.98 11.38 -15.79
C TYR A 230 -8.44 11.66 -17.23
N HIS A 231 -9.30 10.81 -17.80
CA HIS A 231 -9.84 11.02 -19.14
C HIS A 231 -10.63 12.32 -19.29
N ARG A 232 -11.40 12.72 -18.27
CA ARG A 232 -12.11 14.01 -18.29
C ARG A 232 -11.15 15.19 -18.30
N HIS A 233 -10.09 15.14 -17.50
CA HIS A 233 -9.10 16.22 -17.44
C HIS A 233 -8.29 16.36 -18.75
N SER A 234 -7.95 15.23 -19.39
CA SER A 234 -7.27 15.25 -20.70
C SER A 234 -8.13 15.83 -21.82
N LEU A 235 -9.46 15.68 -21.76
CA LEU A 235 -10.38 16.22 -22.76
C LEU A 235 -10.62 17.74 -22.62
N VAL A 236 -10.42 18.31 -21.43
CA VAL A 236 -10.58 19.75 -21.18
C VAL A 236 -9.34 20.56 -21.60
N LEU A 237 -8.19 19.90 -21.76
CA LEU A 237 -6.92 20.50 -22.18
C LEU A 237 -6.64 20.41 -23.69
N LEU A 238 -7.58 19.85 -24.47
CA LEU A 238 -7.57 19.76 -25.93
C LEU A 238 -8.63 20.70 -26.52
#